data_AF-T0YQ22-F1
#
_entry.id   AF-T0YQ22-F1
#
_cell.length_a   1.000
_cell.length_b   1.000
_cell.length_c   1.000
_cell.angle_alpha   90.00
_cell.angle_beta   90.00
_cell.angle_gamma   90.00
#
_symmetry.space_group_name_H-M   'P 1'
#
loop_
_entity.id
_entity.type
_entity.pdbx_description
1 polymer ?
#
loop_
_entity_poly.entity_id
_entity_poly.type
_entity_poly.pdbx_seq_one_letter_code
_entity_poly.pdbx_strand_id
1 'polypeptide(L)'
;MLGPEGLRRVAVHCMRNARALRERLAALPGVHVSFERAGFHEFTLALPLSAGTVIERLADARILAGVALDEDFPELGNALLVCATETKTEADLDRYAEALGRALR
;
A
#
# COMPACT_ATOMS: atom_id res chain seq x y z
N MET A 1 4.01 24.01 -15.61
CA MET A 1 2.86 23.13 -15.26
C MET A 1 2.79 21.98 -16.27
N LEU A 2 2.29 20.81 -15.88
CA LEU A 2 2.41 19.55 -16.64
C LEU A 2 1.48 19.43 -17.87
N GLY A 3 0.39 20.20 -17.95
CA GLY A 3 -0.63 20.06 -19.00
C GLY A 3 -1.41 18.74 -18.94
N PRO A 4 -2.46 18.58 -19.77
CA PRO A 4 -3.32 17.38 -19.78
C PRO A 4 -2.55 16.08 -20.02
N GLU A 5 -1.61 16.06 -20.97
CA GLU A 5 -0.80 14.88 -21.29
C GLU A 5 0.15 14.53 -20.14
N GLY A 6 0.70 15.54 -19.46
CA GLY A 6 1.56 15.33 -18.31
C GLY A 6 0.80 14.74 -17.13
N LEU A 7 -0.40 15.25 -16.84
CA LEU A 7 -1.29 14.68 -15.82
C LEU A 7 -1.68 13.23 -16.15
N ARG A 8 -1.97 12.94 -17.42
CA ARG A 8 -2.24 11.56 -17.86
C ARG A 8 -1.05 10.65 -17.61
N ARG A 9 0.19 11.08 -17.91
CA ARG A 9 1.39 10.27 -17.64
C ARG A 9 1.55 10.01 -16.14
N VAL A 10 1.42 11.04 -15.32
CA VAL A 10 1.50 10.92 -13.85
C VAL A 10 0.48 9.90 -13.35
N ALA A 11 -0.79 10.03 -13.76
CA ALA A 11 -1.85 9.11 -13.38
C ALA A 11 -1.52 7.64 -13.75
N VAL A 12 -1.03 7.42 -14.98
CA VAL A 12 -0.61 6.07 -15.43
C VAL A 12 0.55 5.53 -14.58
N HIS A 13 1.51 6.37 -14.20
CA HIS A 13 2.61 5.95 -13.31
C HIS A 13 2.12 5.60 -11.90
N CYS A 14 1.22 6.39 -11.31
CA CYS A 14 0.63 6.06 -10.01
C CYS A 14 -0.11 4.72 -10.07
N MET A 15 -0.93 4.49 -11.10
CA MET A 15 -1.66 3.22 -11.27
C MET A 15 -0.72 2.02 -11.42
N ARG A 16 0.37 2.17 -12.17
CA ARG A 16 1.39 1.12 -12.33
C ARG A 16 2.07 0.80 -11.02
N ASN A 17 2.53 1.82 -10.29
CA ASN A 17 3.21 1.66 -9.02
C ASN A 17 2.29 1.02 -7.97
N ALA A 18 1.05 1.49 -7.86
CA ALA A 18 0.07 0.92 -6.93
C ALA A 18 -0.24 -0.55 -7.25
N ARG A 19 -0.42 -0.89 -8.53
CA ARG A 19 -0.63 -2.28 -8.94
C ARG A 19 0.59 -3.15 -8.62
N ALA A 20 1.79 -2.68 -8.94
CA ALA A 20 3.03 -3.41 -8.73
C ALA A 20 3.34 -3.60 -7.24
N LEU A 21 3.01 -2.63 -6.39
CA LEU A 21 3.10 -2.77 -4.94
C LEU A 21 2.06 -3.78 -4.43
N ARG A 22 0.80 -3.62 -4.83
CA ARG A 22 -0.30 -4.52 -4.45
C ARG A 22 0.02 -5.99 -4.75
N GLU A 23 0.57 -6.28 -5.92
CA GLU A 23 0.96 -7.64 -6.32
C GLU A 23 2.07 -8.22 -5.42
N ARG A 24 3.06 -7.41 -5.04
CA ARG A 24 4.12 -7.82 -4.08
C ARG A 24 3.56 -8.09 -2.69
N LEU A 25 2.72 -7.20 -2.18
CA LEU A 25 2.18 -7.32 -0.82
C LEU A 25 1.19 -8.49 -0.71
N ALA A 26 0.38 -8.72 -1.75
CA ALA A 26 -0.54 -9.87 -1.82
C ALA A 26 0.18 -11.23 -1.85
N ALA A 27 1.47 -11.26 -2.19
CA ALA A 27 2.28 -12.49 -2.14
C ALA A 27 2.79 -12.80 -0.72
N LEU A 28 2.65 -11.88 0.24
CA LEU A 28 3.08 -12.11 1.61
C LEU A 28 2.08 -13.00 2.37
N PRO A 29 2.54 -13.98 3.18
CA PRO A 29 1.67 -14.84 3.96
C PRO A 29 0.73 -14.04 4.88
N GLY A 30 -0.57 -14.34 4.81
CA GLY A 30 -1.61 -13.71 5.64
C GLY A 30 -2.07 -12.33 5.18
N VAL A 31 -1.50 -11.78 4.10
CA VAL A 31 -1.95 -10.50 3.52
C VAL A 31 -2.98 -10.80 2.42
N HIS A 32 -4.13 -10.13 2.49
CA HIS A 32 -5.19 -10.25 1.48
C HIS A 32 -5.57 -8.87 0.95
N VAL A 33 -5.83 -8.78 -0.36
CA VAL A 33 -6.38 -7.54 -0.95
C VAL A 33 -7.87 -7.51 -0.70
N SER A 34 -8.38 -6.52 0.03
CA SER A 34 -9.79 -6.51 0.47
C SER A 34 -10.78 -6.28 -0.67
N PHE A 35 -10.36 -5.58 -1.74
CA PHE A 35 -11.21 -5.25 -2.87
C PHE A 35 -10.50 -5.55 -4.20
N GLU A 36 -11.08 -6.45 -5.00
CA GLU A 36 -10.48 -6.91 -6.27
C GLU A 36 -10.86 -6.06 -7.49
N ARG A 37 -11.39 -4.84 -7.28
CA ARG A 37 -11.78 -3.94 -8.38
C ARG A 37 -10.60 -3.10 -8.86
N ALA A 38 -10.73 -2.56 -10.07
CA ALA A 38 -9.78 -1.58 -10.57
C ALA A 38 -9.76 -0.34 -9.65
N GLY A 39 -8.58 -0.01 -9.14
CA GLY A 39 -8.33 1.20 -8.36
C GLY A 39 -7.47 2.20 -9.14
N PHE A 40 -7.19 3.34 -8.51
CA PHE A 40 -6.25 4.33 -9.03
C PHE A 40 -4.85 4.10 -8.43
N HIS A 41 -4.49 4.88 -7.41
CA HIS A 41 -3.16 4.83 -6.79
C HIS A 41 -3.14 4.21 -5.39
N GLU A 42 -4.27 3.70 -4.94
CA GLU A 42 -4.45 3.13 -3.60
C GLU A 42 -5.23 1.82 -3.64
N PHE A 43 -5.05 1.02 -2.58
CA PHE A 43 -5.74 -0.25 -2.37
C PHE A 43 -5.72 -0.61 -0.88
N THR A 44 -6.68 -1.43 -0.47
CA THR A 44 -6.81 -1.87 0.93
C THR A 44 -6.30 -3.29 1.09
N LEU A 45 -5.54 -3.52 2.15
CA LEU A 45 -5.07 -4.82 2.59
C LEU A 45 -5.76 -5.22 3.89
N ALA A 46 -6.21 -6.45 3.99
CA ALA A 46 -6.47 -7.13 5.25
C ALA A 46 -5.18 -7.81 5.73
N LEU A 47 -4.81 -7.55 6.98
CA LEU A 47 -3.56 -7.98 7.59
C LEU A 47 -3.79 -9.02 8.70
N PRO A 48 -2.81 -9.90 8.98
CA PRO A 48 -2.90 -10.86 10.07
C PRO A 48 -2.66 -10.23 11.46
N LEU A 49 -2.21 -8.97 11.51
CA LEU A 49 -1.98 -8.16 12.71
C LEU A 49 -2.77 -6.86 12.60
N SER A 50 -2.99 -6.17 13.73
CA SER A 50 -3.63 -4.85 13.70
C SER A 50 -2.84 -3.86 12.83
N ALA A 51 -3.57 -3.04 12.07
CA ALA A 51 -2.96 -2.06 11.18
C ALA A 51 -2.09 -1.06 11.96
N GLY A 52 -2.52 -0.65 13.17
CA GLY A 52 -1.73 0.20 14.08
C GLY A 52 -0.35 -0.37 14.41
N THR A 53 -0.26 -1.64 14.81
CA THR A 53 1.03 -2.29 15.09
C THR A 53 1.92 -2.36 13.85
N VAL A 54 1.34 -2.62 12.68
CA VAL A 54 2.08 -2.65 11.42
C VAL A 54 2.60 -1.26 11.04
N ILE A 55 1.80 -0.21 11.26
CA ILE A 55 2.20 1.20 11.06
C ILE A 55 3.39 1.56 11.95
N GLU A 56 3.34 1.24 13.24
CA GLU A 56 4.43 1.51 14.19
C GLU A 56 5.74 0.81 13.74
N ARG A 57 5.67 -0.47 13.39
CA ARG A 57 6.84 -1.25 12.94
C ARG A 57 7.44 -0.73 11.63
N LEU A 58 6.61 -0.27 10.70
CA LEU A 58 7.08 0.36 9.46
C LEU A 58 7.68 1.75 9.71
N ALA A 59 7.14 2.50 10.68
CA ALA A 59 7.68 3.79 11.08
C ALA A 59 9.10 3.65 11.64
N ASP A 60 9.38 2.61 12.43
CA ASP A 60 10.73 2.27 12.90
C ASP A 60 11.70 2.01 11.74
N ALA A 61 11.20 1.42 10.65
CA ALA A 61 11.94 1.22 9.40
C ALA A 61 12.00 2.47 8.49
N ARG A 62 11.50 3.62 8.98
CA ARG A 62 11.42 4.90 8.27
C ARG A 62 10.56 4.80 7.00
N ILE A 63 9.45 4.08 7.08
CA ILE A 63 8.48 3.88 5.99
C ILE A 63 7.08 4.31 6.47
N LEU A 64 6.42 5.14 5.68
CA LEU A 64 5.01 5.45 5.89
C LEU A 64 4.17 4.28 5.35
N ALA A 65 3.50 3.56 6.24
CA ALA A 65 2.72 2.37 5.90
C ALA A 65 1.42 2.70 5.15
N GLY A 66 0.77 3.82 5.48
CA GLY A 66 -0.58 4.11 5.02
C GLY A 66 -1.48 4.41 6.21
N VAL A 67 -2.78 4.14 6.05
CA VAL A 67 -3.82 4.54 7.00
C VAL A 67 -4.54 3.30 7.52
N ALA A 68 -4.62 3.16 8.84
CA ALA A 68 -5.47 2.16 9.47
C ALA A 68 -6.94 2.54 9.29
N LEU A 69 -7.78 1.60 8.86
CA LEU A 69 -9.19 1.86 8.57
C LEU A 69 -10.15 1.41 9.68
N ASP A 70 -9.66 0.78 10.73
CA ASP A 70 -10.46 0.19 11.79
C ASP A 70 -11.20 1.22 12.66
N GLU A 71 -10.68 2.46 12.76
CA GLU A 71 -11.37 3.53 13.50
C GLU A 71 -12.62 4.02 12.76
N ASP A 72 -12.52 4.25 11.46
CA ASP A 72 -13.63 4.75 10.63
C ASP A 72 -14.55 3.63 10.13
N PHE A 73 -14.02 2.42 9.94
CA PHE A 73 -14.69 1.25 9.36
C PHE A 73 -14.36 -0.03 10.16
N PRO A 74 -14.90 -0.19 11.39
CA PRO A 74 -14.60 -1.34 12.25
C PRO A 74 -14.88 -2.70 11.61
N GLU A 75 -15.82 -2.78 10.67
CA GLU A 75 -16.17 -3.98 9.92
C GLU A 75 -15.04 -4.49 9.01
N LEU A 76 -14.06 -3.65 8.68
CA LEU A 76 -12.89 -4.04 7.89
C LEU A 76 -11.79 -4.70 8.73
N GLY A 77 -11.91 -4.66 10.06
CA GLY A 77 -10.96 -5.27 10.99
C GLY A 77 -9.54 -4.74 10.78
N ASN A 78 -8.57 -5.64 10.64
CA ASN A 78 -7.15 -5.30 10.47
C ASN A 78 -6.83 -4.75 9.06
N ALA A 79 -7.48 -3.66 8.68
CA ALA A 79 -7.39 -3.09 7.33
C ALA A 79 -6.42 -1.91 7.27
N LEU A 80 -5.53 -1.95 6.28
CA LEU A 80 -4.57 -0.89 5.97
C LEU A 80 -4.83 -0.38 4.53
N LEU A 81 -5.11 0.91 4.40
CA LEU A 81 -5.14 1.60 3.12
C LEU A 81 -3.72 2.03 2.73
N VAL A 82 -3.24 1.55 1.59
CA VAL A 82 -1.90 1.81 1.07
C VAL A 82 -1.99 2.56 -0.24
N CYS A 83 -1.11 3.56 -0.45
CA CYS A 83 -1.01 4.28 -1.72
C CYS A 83 0.41 4.28 -2.28
N ALA A 84 0.54 4.31 -3.61
CA ALA A 84 1.81 4.50 -4.31
C ALA A 84 1.64 5.48 -5.48
N THR A 85 2.44 6.53 -5.47
CA THR A 85 2.38 7.63 -6.45
C THR A 85 3.53 7.57 -7.44
N GLU A 86 3.56 8.50 -8.39
CA GLU A 86 4.48 8.53 -9.53
C GLU A 86 5.97 8.65 -9.15
N THR A 87 6.25 9.12 -7.93
CA THR A 87 7.63 9.32 -7.45
C THR A 87 8.27 8.06 -6.90
N LYS A 88 7.50 6.98 -6.69
CA LYS A 88 8.02 5.71 -6.17
C LYS A 88 8.75 4.94 -7.27
N THR A 89 9.89 4.36 -6.92
CA THR A 89 10.71 3.48 -7.78
C THR A 89 10.47 2.01 -7.44
N GLU A 90 10.85 1.09 -8.33
CA GLU A 90 10.77 -0.36 -8.04
C GLU A 90 11.51 -0.72 -6.74
N ALA A 91 12.67 -0.10 -6.49
CA ALA A 91 13.44 -0.30 -5.26
C ALA A 91 12.69 0.19 -4.01
N ASP A 92 11.90 1.27 -4.12
CA ASP A 92 11.04 1.71 -3.02
C ASP A 92 9.92 0.68 -2.75
N LEU A 93 9.35 0.10 -3.81
CA LEU A 93 8.29 -0.91 -3.69
C LEU A 93 8.81 -2.21 -3.08
N ASP A 94 10.00 -2.65 -3.49
CA ASP A 94 10.67 -3.83 -2.93
C ASP A 94 11.02 -3.60 -1.46
N ARG A 95 11.62 -2.44 -1.14
CA ARG A 95 11.92 -2.05 0.25
C ARG A 95 10.66 -2.02 1.13
N TYR A 96 9.56 -1.51 0.61
CA TYR A 96 8.28 -1.52 1.32
C TYR A 96 7.82 -2.96 1.57
N ALA A 97 7.79 -3.81 0.54
CA ALA A 97 7.30 -5.18 0.64
C ALA A 97 8.13 -6.02 1.62
N GLU A 98 9.45 -5.89 1.58
CA GLU A 98 10.34 -6.53 2.55
C GLU A 98 10.09 -6.05 3.98
N ALA A 99 9.92 -4.74 4.17
CA ALA A 99 9.68 -4.17 5.49
C ALA A 99 8.32 -4.61 6.05
N LEU A 100 7.26 -4.62 5.23
CA LEU A 100 5.96 -5.17 5.62
C LEU A 100 6.09 -6.65 5.99
N GLY A 101 6.77 -7.45 5.17
CA GLY A 101 7.00 -8.87 5.45
C GLY A 101 7.74 -9.13 6.76
N ARG A 102 8.67 -8.24 7.17
CA ARG A 102 9.31 -8.28 8.50
C ARG A 102 8.37 -7.82 9.61
N ALA A 103 7.58 -6.77 9.36
CA ALA A 103 6.62 -6.22 10.32
C ALA A 103 5.46 -7.18 10.64
N LEU A 104 5.21 -8.19 9.82
CA LEU A 104 4.19 -9.20 10.04
C LEU A 104 4.66 -10.41 10.88
N ARG A 105 5.95 -10.47 11.25
CA ARG A 105 6.54 -11.56 12.04
C ARG A 105 6.57 -11.26 13.53
#